data_AF-A0A150N2T6-F1
#
_entry.id   AF-A0A150N2T6-F1
#
_cell.length_a   1.000
_cell.length_b   1.000
_cell.length_c   1.000
_cell.angle_alpha   90.00
_cell.angle_beta   90.00
_cell.angle_gamma   90.00
#
_symmetry.space_group_name_H-M   'P 1'
#
loop_
_entity.id
_entity.type
_entity.pdbx_description
1 polymer ?
#
loop_
_entity_poly.entity_id
_entity_poly.type
_entity_poly.pdbx_seq_one_letter_code
_entity_poly.pdbx_strand_id
1 'polypeptide(L)'
;MRKRLFPVIASVILLSGCWDTRNIDHIVYIHAIGVDYKDGQVVAYVQLVGFTALAKVEAGGGKEKAAVSIGKAAGETFNIATDKIYPSIQQRVSWGHVKSIVFTKRALQKGIVADVIDVLNRYNEIRHTAWVYATDEPLSELFEATPLLNASSYYSLLSNPEEIFQQSSFIRPIRLSRLIVDMDEKADTARLPYLTLDRRRWIENKKPKPMLAVSGVCFVHHYSLQQCVRRSDLEGLRWLEHDIRRTPIYVKQKGKTVASLVVRDPKTKWSVKVKDGEPAFTVQVQAQGAIIELRKPLSRKQLTKLAEQTVKQEIRRLYELGKKQQIDILNLSEQLYRQRPDLWKKHQINGLIPLHNNTLFVNVELVISASGKEKLNYRAGD
;
A
#
# COMPACT_ATOMS: atom_id res chain seq x y z
N MET A 1 15.47 27.00 63.81
CA MET A 1 14.73 25.88 63.17
C MET A 1 14.22 26.21 61.76
N ARG A 2 13.68 27.41 61.48
CA ARG A 2 13.18 27.81 60.14
C ARG A 2 14.15 27.68 58.95
N LYS A 3 15.45 27.94 59.12
CA LYS A 3 16.45 27.87 58.03
C LYS A 3 16.82 26.45 57.57
N ARG A 4 16.52 25.41 58.37
CA ARG A 4 16.74 23.99 58.01
C ARG A 4 15.53 23.36 57.31
N LEU A 5 14.36 24.02 57.31
CA LEU A 5 13.15 23.53 56.63
C LEU A 5 13.19 23.76 55.11
N PHE A 6 13.84 24.83 54.67
CA PHE A 6 13.91 25.21 53.25
C PHE A 6 14.55 24.14 52.34
N PRO A 7 15.73 23.55 52.66
CA PRO A 7 16.30 22.49 51.83
C PRO A 7 15.44 21.21 51.83
N VAL A 8 14.75 20.90 52.93
CA VAL A 8 13.85 19.74 53.02
C VAL A 8 12.62 19.94 52.12
N ILE A 9 12.01 21.13 52.12
CA ILE A 9 10.88 21.46 51.26
C ILE A 9 11.30 21.47 49.79
N ALA A 10 12.47 22.02 49.47
CA ALA A 10 13.01 22.01 48.10
C ALA A 10 13.24 20.57 47.59
N SER A 11 13.76 19.67 48.42
CA SER A 11 13.95 18.26 48.07
C SER A 11 12.63 17.53 47.82
N VAL A 12 11.56 17.84 48.55
CA VAL A 12 10.23 17.23 48.33
C VAL A 12 9.62 17.66 46.99
N ILE A 13 9.85 18.91 46.56
CA ILE A 13 9.39 19.40 45.25
C ILE A 13 10.20 18.77 44.11
N LEU A 14 11.48 18.43 44.33
CA LEU A 14 12.33 17.78 43.33
C LEU A 14 12.06 16.26 43.19
N LEU A 15 11.33 15.66 44.13
CA LEU A 15 10.98 14.23 44.12
C LEU A 15 9.62 13.92 43.48
N SER A 16 8.86 14.92 43.01
CA SER A 16 7.54 14.71 42.37
C SER A 16 7.61 14.28 40.89
N GLY A 17 8.69 13.60 40.47
CA GLY A 17 8.99 13.28 39.07
C GLY A 17 8.28 12.08 38.46
N CYS A 18 7.46 11.33 39.22
CA CYS A 18 6.84 10.08 38.75
C CYS A 18 5.33 10.16 38.48
N TRP A 19 4.79 11.35 38.19
CA TRP A 19 3.33 11.53 38.06
C TRP A 19 2.72 10.86 36.80
N ASP A 20 3.51 10.53 35.78
CA ASP A 20 3.00 9.92 34.52
C ASP A 20 3.73 8.62 34.13
N THR A 21 4.30 7.90 35.10
CA THR A 21 4.84 6.56 34.83
C THR A 21 3.69 5.58 34.63
N ARG A 22 3.56 5.03 33.41
CA ARG A 22 2.56 4.02 33.08
C ARG A 22 3.23 2.66 33.00
N ASN A 23 2.70 1.72 33.78
CA ASN A 23 3.10 0.32 33.75
C ASN A 23 2.70 -0.30 32.40
N ILE A 24 3.68 -0.85 31.67
CA ILE A 24 3.51 -1.36 30.30
C ILE A 24 2.54 -2.55 30.23
N ASP A 25 2.40 -3.26 31.34
CA ASP A 25 1.51 -4.42 31.56
C ASP A 25 0.04 -4.05 31.76
N HIS A 26 -0.28 -2.77 32.02
CA HIS A 26 -1.66 -2.30 32.22
C HIS A 26 -2.28 -1.64 30.97
N ILE A 27 -1.55 -1.63 29.84
CA ILE A 27 -1.98 -1.01 28.59
C ILE A 27 -2.14 -2.07 27.50
N VAL A 28 -3.26 -2.02 26.79
CA VAL A 28 -3.44 -2.73 25.52
C VAL A 28 -3.26 -1.77 24.36
N TYR A 29 -2.59 -2.25 23.32
CA TYR A 29 -2.26 -1.42 22.17
C TYR A 29 -3.13 -1.79 20.98
N ILE A 30 -3.74 -0.78 20.37
CA ILE A 30 -4.41 -0.93 19.09
C ILE A 30 -3.35 -1.09 18.01
N HIS A 31 -3.42 -2.20 17.29
CA HIS A 31 -2.48 -2.56 16.23
C HIS A 31 -3.00 -2.17 14.85
N ALA A 32 -4.28 -2.38 14.59
CA ALA A 32 -4.95 -1.98 13.36
C ALA A 32 -6.32 -1.39 13.63
N ILE A 33 -6.72 -0.44 12.79
CA ILE A 33 -8.05 0.16 12.76
C ILE A 33 -8.76 -0.33 11.51
N GLY A 34 -10.00 -0.77 11.65
CA GLY A 34 -10.88 -1.07 10.53
C GLY A 34 -12.04 -0.10 10.49
N VAL A 35 -12.37 0.41 9.32
CA VAL A 35 -13.50 1.31 9.11
C VAL A 35 -14.43 0.67 8.11
N ASP A 36 -15.67 0.52 8.53
CA ASP A 36 -16.74 0.01 7.71
C ASP A 36 -17.96 0.93 7.75
N TYR A 37 -18.85 0.80 6.78
CA TYR A 37 -20.10 1.54 6.73
C TYR A 37 -21.24 0.62 6.34
N LYS A 38 -22.22 0.49 7.23
CA LYS A 38 -23.34 -0.44 7.06
C LYS A 38 -24.58 0.11 7.74
N ASP A 39 -25.74 -0.05 7.11
CA ASP A 39 -27.05 0.30 7.67
C ASP A 39 -27.11 1.78 8.14
N GLY A 40 -26.45 2.69 7.41
CA GLY A 40 -26.40 4.12 7.73
C GLY A 40 -25.44 4.50 8.86
N GLN A 41 -24.64 3.55 9.36
CA GLN A 41 -23.74 3.76 10.49
C GLN A 41 -22.28 3.42 10.14
N VAL A 42 -21.36 4.14 10.75
CA VAL A 42 -19.94 3.79 10.76
C VAL A 42 -19.74 2.64 11.74
N VAL A 43 -19.09 1.57 11.28
CA VAL A 43 -18.69 0.44 12.12
C VAL A 43 -17.18 0.46 12.26
N ALA A 44 -16.71 0.79 13.45
CA ALA A 44 -15.29 0.80 13.78
C ALA A 44 -14.86 -0.58 14.28
N TYR A 45 -13.69 -1.03 13.83
CA TYR A 45 -13.02 -2.23 14.29
C TYR A 45 -11.65 -1.85 14.86
N VAL A 46 -11.26 -2.49 15.94
CA VAL A 46 -9.90 -2.38 16.48
C VAL A 46 -9.31 -3.77 16.66
N GLN A 47 -8.09 -3.95 16.17
CA GLN A 47 -7.30 -5.17 16.38
C GLN A 47 -6.33 -4.94 17.53
N LEU A 48 -6.41 -5.77 18.56
CA LEU A 48 -5.46 -5.84 19.66
C LEU A 48 -4.54 -7.04 19.45
N VAL A 49 -3.25 -6.86 19.71
CA VAL A 49 -2.26 -7.94 19.69
C VAL A 49 -1.61 -8.03 21.08
N GLY A 50 -1.57 -9.23 21.66
CA GLY A 50 -0.92 -9.46 22.95
C GLY A 50 0.61 -9.45 22.84
N PHE A 51 1.28 -8.49 23.49
CA PHE A 51 2.75 -8.38 23.49
C PHE A 51 3.45 -9.34 24.46
N THR A 52 2.74 -9.85 25.46
CA THR A 52 3.26 -10.83 26.43
C THR A 52 3.61 -12.17 25.78
N ALA A 53 2.86 -12.58 24.76
CA ALA A 53 3.19 -13.76 23.95
C ALA A 53 4.40 -13.50 23.03
N LEU A 54 4.56 -12.28 22.51
CA LEU A 54 5.66 -11.90 21.61
C LEU A 54 7.03 -11.97 22.34
N ALA A 55 7.10 -11.47 23.57
CA ALA A 55 8.33 -11.49 24.37
C ALA A 55 8.81 -12.91 24.72
N LYS A 56 7.87 -13.86 24.92
CA LYS A 56 8.20 -15.27 25.20
C LYS A 56 8.65 -16.03 23.95
N VAL A 57 8.05 -15.73 22.79
CA VAL A 57 8.46 -16.31 21.49
C VAL A 57 9.88 -15.88 21.12
N GLU A 58 10.24 -14.61 21.34
CA GLU A 58 11.61 -14.12 21.09
C GLU A 58 12.64 -14.70 22.08
N ALA A 59 12.23 -15.02 23.31
CA ALA A 59 13.07 -15.63 24.33
C ALA A 59 13.18 -17.18 24.23
N GLY A 60 12.68 -17.80 23.16
CA GLY A 60 12.72 -19.25 22.96
C GLY A 60 11.76 -20.05 23.85
N GLY A 61 10.85 -19.39 24.56
CA GLY A 61 9.87 -20.00 25.45
C GLY A 61 8.54 -20.30 24.75
N GLY A 62 8.39 -21.52 24.24
CA GLY A 62 7.10 -22.11 23.86
C GLY A 62 6.42 -21.56 22.58
N LYS A 63 5.72 -22.44 21.86
CA LYS A 63 4.92 -22.10 20.67
C LYS A 63 3.55 -21.52 21.04
N GLU A 64 3.50 -20.48 21.85
CA GLU A 64 2.23 -19.80 22.10
C GLU A 64 1.88 -18.91 20.91
N LYS A 65 0.68 -19.09 20.35
CA LYS A 65 0.19 -18.27 19.24
C LYS A 65 -0.02 -16.84 19.75
N ALA A 66 0.41 -15.85 18.98
CA ALA A 66 0.04 -14.46 19.23
C ALA A 66 -1.50 -14.38 19.28
N ALA A 67 -2.06 -14.07 20.45
CA ALA A 67 -3.47 -13.86 20.61
C ALA A 67 -3.87 -12.53 19.94
N VAL A 68 -4.83 -12.61 19.02
CA VAL A 68 -5.45 -11.45 18.40
C VAL A 68 -6.86 -11.34 18.93
N SER A 69 -7.23 -10.15 19.40
CA SER A 69 -8.59 -9.84 19.81
C SER A 69 -9.13 -8.70 18.96
N ILE A 70 -10.40 -8.79 18.57
CA ILE A 70 -11.03 -7.80 17.68
C ILE A 70 -12.22 -7.20 18.39
N GLY A 71 -12.14 -5.90 18.67
CA GLY A 71 -13.27 -5.10 19.14
C GLY A 71 -14.01 -4.51 17.94
N LYS A 72 -15.34 -4.43 18.02
CA LYS A 72 -16.16 -3.73 17.02
C LYS A 72 -17.35 -3.03 17.66
N ALA A 73 -17.71 -1.87 17.15
CA ALA A 73 -18.95 -1.18 17.52
C ALA A 73 -19.42 -0.27 16.39
N ALA A 74 -20.71 0.09 16.42
CA ALA A 74 -21.35 0.96 15.45
C ALA A 74 -21.75 2.30 16.07
N GLY A 75 -21.62 3.37 15.29
CA GLY A 75 -21.96 4.73 15.68
C GLY A 75 -22.27 5.60 14.48
N GLU A 76 -22.86 6.76 14.74
CA GLU A 76 -23.15 7.76 13.70
C GLU A 76 -21.87 8.33 13.09
N THR A 77 -20.82 8.46 13.91
CA THR A 77 -19.49 8.90 13.48
C THR A 77 -18.43 7.88 13.89
N PHE A 78 -17.26 7.96 13.26
CA PHE A 78 -16.12 7.12 13.61
C PHE A 78 -15.74 7.24 15.10
N ASN A 79 -15.72 8.47 15.65
CA ASN A 79 -15.40 8.68 17.07
C ASN A 79 -16.43 8.03 18.02
N ILE A 80 -17.73 8.19 17.73
CA ILE A 80 -18.79 7.54 18.55
C ILE A 80 -18.65 6.02 18.49
N ALA A 81 -18.35 5.47 17.31
CA ALA A 81 -18.14 4.04 17.14
C ALA A 81 -16.94 3.54 17.96
N THR A 82 -15.80 4.25 17.95
CA THR A 82 -14.63 3.88 18.76
C THR A 82 -14.87 4.05 20.27
N ASP A 83 -15.58 5.09 20.70
CA ASP A 83 -15.89 5.32 22.11
C ASP A 83 -16.74 4.19 22.71
N LYS A 84 -17.66 3.63 21.92
CA LYS A 84 -18.49 2.48 22.32
C LYS A 84 -17.71 1.17 22.50
N ILE A 85 -16.45 1.09 22.06
CA ILE A 85 -15.60 -0.08 22.31
C ILE A 85 -15.05 -0.05 23.75
N TYR A 86 -14.79 1.14 24.30
CA TYR A 86 -14.14 1.30 25.60
C TYR A 86 -14.86 0.66 26.80
N PRO A 87 -16.20 0.70 26.94
CA PRO A 87 -16.85 0.06 28.09
C PRO A 87 -16.58 -1.44 28.22
N SER A 88 -16.22 -2.11 27.12
CA SER A 88 -15.92 -3.54 27.09
C SER A 88 -14.43 -3.87 27.18
N ILE A 89 -13.54 -2.87 27.05
CA ILE A 89 -12.09 -3.09 27.11
C ILE A 89 -11.64 -2.98 28.57
N GLN A 90 -11.32 -4.13 29.18
CA GLN A 90 -11.01 -4.24 30.62
C GLN A 90 -9.65 -3.62 31.01
N GLN A 91 -8.95 -2.97 30.08
CA GLN A 91 -7.63 -2.37 30.24
C GLN A 91 -7.55 -1.03 29.53
N ARG A 92 -6.64 -0.16 29.97
CA ARG A 92 -6.42 1.12 29.30
C ARG A 92 -5.89 0.90 27.89
N VAL A 93 -6.39 1.68 26.94
CA VAL A 93 -6.00 1.59 25.52
C VAL A 93 -4.94 2.62 25.19
N SER A 94 -3.98 2.26 24.33
CA SER A 94 -3.13 3.20 23.62
C SER A 94 -3.25 3.04 22.10
N TRP A 95 -3.33 4.18 21.41
CA TRP A 95 -3.38 4.29 19.96
C TRP A 95 -1.99 4.56 19.35
N GLY A 96 -0.97 4.75 20.20
CA GLY A 96 0.41 5.05 19.80
C GLY A 96 1.12 3.98 18.95
N HIS A 97 0.51 2.81 18.82
CA HIS A 97 1.05 1.64 18.13
C HIS A 97 0.23 1.19 16.92
N VAL A 98 -0.73 1.99 16.48
CA VAL A 98 -1.50 1.72 15.25
C VAL A 98 -0.53 1.63 14.07
N LYS A 99 -0.47 0.44 13.46
CA LYS A 99 0.36 0.16 12.29
C LYS A 99 -0.39 0.29 10.98
N SER A 100 -1.70 0.05 11.00
CA SER A 100 -2.51 0.15 9.79
C SER A 100 -3.95 0.61 10.02
N ILE A 101 -4.53 1.15 8.96
CA ILE A 101 -5.93 1.52 8.84
C ILE A 101 -6.49 0.84 7.59
N VAL A 102 -7.59 0.12 7.73
CA VAL A 102 -8.22 -0.63 6.63
C VAL A 102 -9.64 -0.15 6.44
N PHE A 103 -9.94 0.40 5.27
CA PHE A 103 -11.30 0.76 4.88
C PHE A 103 -11.96 -0.40 4.14
N THR A 104 -13.21 -0.71 4.45
CA THR A 104 -14.01 -1.48 3.50
C THR A 104 -14.33 -0.63 2.29
N LYS A 105 -14.56 -1.25 1.12
CA LYS A 105 -14.95 -0.52 -0.09
C LYS A 105 -16.18 0.37 0.12
N ARG A 106 -17.14 -0.11 0.92
CA ARG A 106 -18.36 0.64 1.27
C ARG A 106 -18.11 1.83 2.19
N ALA A 107 -17.01 1.83 2.96
CA ALA A 107 -16.59 2.98 3.77
C ALA A 107 -15.80 4.04 2.98
N LEU A 108 -15.36 3.76 1.74
CA LEU A 108 -14.64 4.70 0.89
C LEU A 108 -15.57 5.75 0.23
N GLN A 109 -16.39 6.40 1.05
CA GLN A 109 -17.27 7.49 0.66
C GLN A 109 -16.71 8.81 1.18
N LYS A 110 -16.86 9.88 0.39
CA LYS A 110 -16.26 11.20 0.68
C LYS A 110 -16.47 11.67 2.12
N GLY A 111 -17.70 11.68 2.62
CA GLY A 111 -18.00 12.13 3.99
C GLY A 111 -17.32 11.27 5.05
N ILE A 112 -17.42 9.95 4.90
CA ILE A 112 -16.88 8.99 5.88
C ILE A 112 -15.35 9.04 5.92
N VAL A 113 -14.69 9.03 4.76
CA VAL A 113 -13.23 9.06 4.67
C VAL A 113 -12.69 10.37 5.22
N ALA A 114 -13.33 11.51 4.89
CA ALA A 114 -12.95 12.81 5.40
C ALA A 114 -13.10 12.89 6.93
N ASP A 115 -14.23 12.44 7.48
CA ASP A 115 -14.50 12.44 8.93
C ASP A 115 -13.51 11.56 9.69
N VAL A 116 -13.21 10.37 9.16
CA VAL A 116 -12.22 9.47 9.75
C VAL A 116 -10.84 10.13 9.75
N ILE A 117 -10.41 10.69 8.62
CA ILE A 117 -9.10 11.35 8.51
C ILE A 117 -9.00 12.56 9.46
N ASP A 118 -10.06 13.35 9.62
CA ASP A 118 -10.09 14.48 10.57
C ASP A 118 -9.89 13.99 12.02
N VAL A 119 -10.60 12.92 12.43
CA VAL A 119 -10.41 12.33 13.76
C VAL A 119 -8.99 11.80 13.96
N LEU A 120 -8.45 11.06 12.98
CA LEU A 120 -7.09 10.52 13.04
C LEU A 120 -6.03 11.63 13.11
N ASN A 121 -6.26 12.78 12.46
CA ASN A 121 -5.38 13.94 12.51
C ASN A 121 -5.43 14.69 13.85
N ARG A 122 -6.60 14.72 14.51
CA ARG A 122 -6.77 15.37 15.82
C ARG A 122 -6.23 14.55 16.98
N TYR A 123 -6.23 13.23 16.85
CA TYR A 123 -5.77 12.33 17.91
C TYR A 123 -4.25 12.17 17.90
N ASN A 124 -3.56 12.91 18.79
CA ASN A 124 -2.10 13.05 18.82
C ASN A 124 -1.30 11.73 18.95
N GLU A 125 -1.90 10.65 19.46
CA GLU A 125 -1.22 9.35 19.58
C GLU A 125 -1.07 8.65 18.22
N ILE A 126 -1.97 8.89 17.26
CA ILE A 126 -1.97 8.17 15.99
C ILE A 126 -0.92 8.78 15.06
N ARG A 127 0.01 7.93 14.60
CA ARG A 127 1.08 8.36 13.71
C ARG A 127 0.62 8.35 12.25
N HIS A 128 0.91 9.41 11.50
CA HIS A 128 0.69 9.47 10.05
C HIS A 128 1.55 8.48 9.23
N THR A 129 2.42 7.72 9.89
CA THR A 129 3.20 6.64 9.27
C THR A 129 2.43 5.32 9.18
N ALA A 130 1.22 5.22 9.74
CA ALA A 130 0.38 4.04 9.61
C ALA A 130 0.12 3.74 8.12
N TRP A 131 0.12 2.46 7.76
CA TRP A 131 -0.20 1.99 6.42
C TRP A 131 -1.71 2.03 6.19
N VAL A 132 -2.15 2.35 4.98
CA VAL A 132 -3.58 2.41 4.67
C VAL A 132 -3.94 1.43 3.56
N TYR A 133 -5.09 0.78 3.71
CA TYR A 133 -5.57 -0.25 2.81
C TYR A 133 -7.07 -0.16 2.56
N ALA A 134 -7.51 -0.80 1.49
CA ALA A 134 -8.92 -1.06 1.19
C ALA A 134 -9.21 -2.57 1.16
N THR A 135 -10.45 -2.99 1.40
CA THR A 135 -10.86 -4.41 1.25
C THR A 135 -12.36 -4.59 1.02
N ASP A 136 -12.77 -5.73 0.47
CA ASP A 136 -14.16 -6.24 0.56
C ASP A 136 -14.27 -7.45 1.52
N GLU A 137 -13.15 -7.94 2.08
CA GLU A 137 -13.19 -9.03 3.06
C GLU A 137 -13.84 -8.54 4.37
N PRO A 138 -14.52 -9.43 5.13
CA PRO A 138 -14.93 -9.11 6.49
C PRO A 138 -13.72 -8.71 7.33
N LEU A 139 -13.75 -7.51 7.93
CA LEU A 139 -12.63 -6.99 8.72
C LEU A 139 -12.28 -7.91 9.91
N SER A 140 -13.25 -8.62 10.46
CA SER A 140 -13.00 -9.63 11.49
C SER A 140 -12.09 -10.75 10.98
N GLU A 141 -12.37 -11.31 9.81
CA GLU A 141 -11.52 -12.36 9.22
C GLU A 141 -10.15 -11.80 8.79
N LEU A 142 -10.14 -10.59 8.22
CA LEU A 142 -8.91 -9.94 7.77
C LEU A 142 -7.95 -9.71 8.95
N PHE A 143 -8.46 -9.24 10.09
CA PHE A 143 -7.67 -9.02 11.30
C PHE A 143 -7.30 -10.32 12.03
N GLU A 144 -7.99 -11.44 11.81
CA GLU A 144 -7.57 -12.74 12.35
C GLU A 144 -6.37 -13.36 11.60
N ALA A 145 -6.03 -12.86 10.41
CA ALA A 145 -4.97 -13.42 9.59
C ALA A 145 -3.57 -13.16 10.19
N THR A 146 -3.04 -14.15 10.92
CA THR A 146 -1.69 -14.10 11.49
C THR A 146 -0.60 -14.57 10.52
N PRO A 147 0.65 -14.10 10.69
CA PRO A 147 1.81 -14.59 9.94
C PRO A 147 2.03 -16.10 10.02
N LEU A 148 2.74 -16.64 9.02
CA LEU A 148 3.18 -18.04 8.99
C LEU A 148 4.15 -18.35 10.12
N LEU A 149 4.22 -19.63 10.50
CA LEU A 149 5.16 -20.18 11.49
C LEU A 149 5.02 -19.53 12.87
N ASN A 150 3.86 -18.96 13.18
CA ASN A 150 3.61 -18.14 14.37
C ASN A 150 4.61 -16.99 14.54
N ALA A 151 5.13 -16.44 13.43
CA ALA A 151 5.99 -15.27 13.49
C ALA A 151 5.27 -14.05 14.09
N SER A 152 6.06 -13.11 14.62
CA SER A 152 5.56 -11.86 15.18
C SER A 152 4.62 -11.12 14.22
N SER A 153 3.58 -10.46 14.76
CA SER A 153 2.65 -9.63 14.00
C SER A 153 3.35 -8.50 13.25
N TYR A 154 4.58 -8.14 13.66
CA TYR A 154 5.47 -7.24 12.92
C TYR A 154 5.66 -7.67 11.45
N TYR A 155 5.78 -8.98 11.18
CA TYR A 155 5.98 -9.51 9.82
C TYR A 155 4.67 -9.63 9.01
N SER A 156 3.53 -9.22 9.57
CA SER A 156 2.27 -9.20 8.82
C SER A 156 2.28 -8.10 7.75
N LEU A 157 1.51 -8.31 6.68
CA LEU A 157 1.30 -7.30 5.64
C LEU A 157 0.72 -5.99 6.21
N LEU A 158 -0.10 -6.05 7.26
CA LEU A 158 -0.64 -4.87 7.93
C LEU A 158 0.45 -4.05 8.64
N SER A 159 1.48 -4.70 9.18
CA SER A 159 2.55 -4.03 9.93
C SER A 159 3.72 -3.59 9.07
N ASN A 160 4.19 -4.47 8.19
CA ASN A 160 5.43 -4.29 7.44
C ASN A 160 5.26 -4.79 5.98
N PRO A 161 4.48 -4.06 5.17
CA PRO A 161 4.27 -4.42 3.76
C PRO A 161 5.53 -4.26 2.91
N GLU A 162 6.51 -3.51 3.39
CA GLU A 162 7.72 -3.16 2.65
C GLU A 162 8.57 -4.39 2.34
N GLU A 163 8.71 -5.34 3.28
CA GLU A 163 9.42 -6.60 3.06
C GLU A 163 8.83 -7.40 1.89
N ILE A 164 7.50 -7.46 1.83
CA ILE A 164 6.77 -8.15 0.77
C ILE A 164 6.92 -7.40 -0.56
N PHE A 165 6.83 -6.07 -0.51
CA PHE A 165 7.01 -5.21 -1.68
C PHE A 165 8.43 -5.29 -2.26
N GLN A 166 9.47 -5.39 -1.43
CA GLN A 166 10.85 -5.50 -1.92
C GLN A 166 11.13 -6.85 -2.61
N GLN A 167 10.45 -7.93 -2.19
CA GLN A 167 10.56 -9.24 -2.85
C GLN A 167 9.83 -9.31 -4.19
N SER A 168 8.65 -8.67 -4.28
CA SER A 168 7.82 -8.59 -5.48
C SER A 168 7.17 -7.20 -5.58
N SER A 169 7.92 -6.26 -6.15
CA SER A 169 7.53 -4.86 -6.24
C SER A 169 6.52 -4.69 -7.37
N PHE A 170 5.27 -4.40 -7.00
CA PHE A 170 4.18 -4.24 -7.97
C PHE A 170 3.23 -3.12 -7.58
N ILE A 171 2.53 -3.26 -6.44
CA ILE A 171 1.68 -2.20 -5.87
C ILE A 171 2.42 -1.68 -4.65
N ARG A 172 2.76 -0.40 -4.66
CA ARG A 172 3.49 0.27 -3.58
C ARG A 172 2.57 0.41 -2.36
N PRO A 173 3.03 0.09 -1.14
CA PRO A 173 2.26 0.39 0.06
C PRO A 173 2.18 1.91 0.28
N ILE A 174 1.06 2.39 0.83
CA ILE A 174 0.82 3.83 1.06
C ILE A 174 0.66 4.12 2.55
N ARG A 175 1.34 5.16 3.01
CA ARG A 175 1.19 5.68 4.38
C ARG A 175 0.05 6.69 4.45
N LEU A 176 -0.53 6.87 5.63
CA LEU A 176 -1.61 7.82 5.87
C LEU A 176 -1.23 9.24 5.44
N SER A 177 -0.02 9.71 5.76
CA SER A 177 0.44 11.03 5.31
C SER A 177 0.41 11.20 3.80
N ARG A 178 0.87 10.19 3.05
CA ARG A 178 0.88 10.24 1.59
C ARG A 178 -0.54 10.17 1.03
N LEU A 179 -1.39 9.32 1.60
CA LEU A 179 -2.79 9.22 1.20
C LEU A 179 -3.52 10.56 1.37
N ILE A 180 -3.30 11.27 2.49
CA ILE A 180 -3.90 12.59 2.73
C ILE A 180 -3.45 13.58 1.65
N VAL A 181 -2.14 13.67 1.39
CA VAL A 181 -1.60 14.53 0.32
C VAL A 181 -2.23 14.22 -1.04
N ASP A 182 -2.35 12.94 -1.38
CA ASP A 182 -2.92 12.51 -2.66
C ASP A 182 -4.43 12.80 -2.76
N MET A 183 -5.17 12.76 -1.64
CA MET A 183 -6.61 13.06 -1.63
C MET A 183 -6.93 14.57 -1.62
N ASP A 184 -6.02 15.39 -1.07
CA ASP A 184 -6.12 16.84 -1.04
C ASP A 184 -5.68 17.50 -2.37
N GLU A 185 -4.81 16.84 -3.13
CA GLU A 185 -4.37 17.32 -4.44
C GLU A 185 -5.46 17.09 -5.49
N LYS A 186 -5.96 18.18 -6.09
CA LYS A 186 -7.07 18.13 -7.06
C LYS A 186 -6.72 17.34 -8.31
N ALA A 187 -5.44 17.40 -8.69
CA ALA A 187 -4.91 16.78 -9.88
C ALA A 187 -4.49 15.31 -9.66
N ASP A 188 -4.58 14.76 -8.45
CA ASP A 188 -4.07 13.42 -8.15
C ASP A 188 -5.22 12.41 -7.97
N THR A 189 -5.00 11.17 -8.42
CA THR A 189 -5.85 10.03 -8.11
C THR A 189 -5.10 9.12 -7.16
N ALA A 190 -5.52 9.11 -5.90
CA ALA A 190 -4.90 8.32 -4.86
C ALA A 190 -5.06 6.82 -5.13
N ARG A 191 -3.96 6.07 -4.96
CA ARG A 191 -3.89 4.61 -5.20
C ARG A 191 -3.82 3.88 -3.86
N LEU A 192 -4.96 3.37 -3.41
CA LEU A 192 -5.05 2.65 -2.14
C LEU A 192 -4.90 1.13 -2.37
N PRO A 193 -3.88 0.45 -1.80
CA PRO A 193 -3.72 -0.99 -1.99
C PRO A 193 -4.93 -1.78 -1.50
N TYR A 194 -5.41 -2.71 -2.32
CA TYR A 194 -6.61 -3.49 -2.07
C TYR A 194 -6.27 -4.90 -1.58
N LEU A 195 -6.66 -5.21 -0.35
CA LEU A 195 -6.36 -6.46 0.36
C LEU A 195 -7.45 -7.51 0.17
N THR A 196 -7.01 -8.78 0.12
CA THR A 196 -7.84 -9.98 0.18
C THR A 196 -7.20 -11.02 1.10
N LEU A 197 -7.92 -12.09 1.40
CA LEU A 197 -7.41 -13.28 2.06
C LEU A 197 -7.20 -14.40 1.05
N ASP A 198 -5.93 -14.70 0.79
CA ASP A 198 -5.51 -15.88 0.03
C ASP A 198 -5.66 -17.13 0.89
N ARG A 199 -6.67 -17.94 0.56
CA ARG A 199 -7.01 -19.18 1.26
C ARG A 199 -6.47 -20.44 0.55
N ARG A 200 -5.68 -20.28 -0.52
CA ARG A 200 -5.33 -21.39 -1.44
C ARG A 200 -3.84 -21.72 -1.48
N ARG A 201 -2.95 -20.75 -1.26
CA ARG A 201 -1.50 -20.96 -1.46
C ARG A 201 -0.76 -21.57 -0.26
N TRP A 202 -1.34 -21.50 0.93
CA TRP A 202 -0.66 -21.91 2.17
C TRP A 202 -1.45 -22.94 2.96
N ILE A 203 -0.72 -23.96 3.43
CA ILE A 203 -1.20 -24.97 4.37
C ILE A 203 -0.27 -24.91 5.59
N GLU A 204 -0.85 -24.76 6.77
CA GLU A 204 -0.13 -24.76 8.04
C GLU A 204 -0.80 -25.76 8.98
N ASN A 205 -0.01 -26.65 9.59
CA ASN A 205 -0.53 -27.74 10.43
C ASN A 205 -1.63 -28.57 9.73
N LYS A 206 -1.40 -28.90 8.45
CA LYS A 206 -2.31 -29.68 7.58
C LYS A 206 -3.68 -29.01 7.32
N LYS A 207 -3.85 -27.73 7.62
CA LYS A 207 -5.07 -26.97 7.33
C LYS A 207 -4.76 -25.78 6.42
N PRO A 208 -5.68 -25.39 5.51
CA PRO A 208 -5.54 -24.14 4.78
C PRO A 208 -5.34 -22.97 5.73
N LYS A 209 -4.34 -22.14 5.45
CA LYS A 209 -3.98 -20.97 6.24
C LYS A 209 -4.28 -19.72 5.41
N PRO A 210 -5.35 -18.95 5.73
CA PRO A 210 -5.61 -17.67 5.09
C PRO A 210 -4.45 -16.72 5.31
N MET A 211 -3.96 -16.11 4.24
CA MET A 211 -2.88 -15.13 4.26
C MET A 211 -3.34 -13.83 3.62
N LEU A 212 -2.97 -12.70 4.23
CA LEU A 212 -3.19 -11.39 3.63
C LEU A 212 -2.42 -11.27 2.31
N ALA A 213 -3.07 -10.75 1.29
CA ALA A 213 -2.45 -10.49 -0.01
C ALA A 213 -2.94 -9.17 -0.61
N VAL A 214 -2.04 -8.44 -1.27
CA VAL A 214 -2.41 -7.30 -2.12
C VAL A 214 -2.91 -7.83 -3.47
N SER A 215 -4.20 -7.63 -3.72
CA SER A 215 -4.93 -8.17 -4.87
C SER A 215 -5.34 -7.12 -5.90
N GLY A 216 -5.05 -5.85 -5.65
CA GLY A 216 -5.42 -4.75 -6.55
C GLY A 216 -5.17 -3.37 -5.95
N VAL A 217 -5.81 -2.37 -6.54
CA VAL A 217 -5.79 -0.98 -6.10
C VAL A 217 -7.22 -0.44 -6.14
N CYS A 218 -7.63 0.30 -5.11
CA CYS A 218 -8.79 1.17 -5.14
C CYS A 218 -8.33 2.60 -5.47
N PHE A 219 -8.84 3.13 -6.57
CA PHE A 219 -8.61 4.51 -7.00
C PHE A 219 -9.59 5.43 -6.30
N VAL A 220 -9.06 6.44 -5.62
CA VAL A 220 -9.83 7.41 -4.83
C VAL A 220 -9.50 8.80 -5.33
N HIS A 221 -10.53 9.61 -5.58
CA HIS A 221 -10.38 10.99 -6.02
C HIS A 221 -11.28 11.88 -5.15
N HIS A 222 -10.73 12.94 -4.57
CA HIS A 222 -11.42 13.82 -3.61
C HIS A 222 -12.17 13.04 -2.53
N TYR A 223 -11.46 12.14 -1.84
CA TYR A 223 -11.98 11.30 -0.76
C TYR A 223 -13.08 10.30 -1.15
N SER A 224 -13.44 10.19 -2.44
CA SER A 224 -14.46 9.26 -2.93
C SER A 224 -13.85 8.16 -3.77
N LEU A 225 -14.26 6.91 -3.51
CA LEU A 225 -13.91 5.79 -4.37
C LEU A 225 -14.42 6.04 -5.81
N GLN A 226 -13.54 5.84 -6.78
CA GLN A 226 -13.91 5.71 -8.19
C GLN A 226 -14.14 4.23 -8.53
N GLN A 227 -13.12 3.38 -8.37
CA GLN A 227 -13.21 1.94 -8.60
C GLN A 227 -12.06 1.19 -7.94
N CYS A 228 -12.30 -0.08 -7.59
CA CYS A 228 -11.25 -1.03 -7.25
C CYS A 228 -10.95 -1.96 -8.41
N VAL A 229 -9.68 -2.07 -8.80
CA VAL A 229 -9.20 -2.84 -9.96
C VAL A 229 -8.24 -3.93 -9.50
N ARG A 230 -8.40 -5.14 -10.07
CA ARG A 230 -7.58 -6.30 -9.72
C ARG A 230 -6.15 -6.15 -10.26
N ARG A 231 -5.19 -6.70 -9.52
CA ARG A 231 -3.75 -6.69 -9.85
C ARG A 231 -3.46 -7.24 -11.25
N SER A 232 -4.22 -8.23 -11.72
CA SER A 232 -4.06 -8.81 -13.06
C SER A 232 -4.26 -7.80 -14.20
N ASP A 233 -5.07 -6.78 -13.98
CA ASP A 233 -5.37 -5.74 -14.97
C ASP A 233 -4.43 -4.53 -14.84
N LEU A 234 -3.59 -4.52 -13.79
CA LEU A 234 -2.69 -3.42 -13.43
C LEU A 234 -1.21 -3.72 -13.73
N GLU A 235 -0.91 -4.67 -14.62
CA GLU A 235 0.47 -5.04 -14.99
C GLU A 235 1.33 -3.82 -15.34
N GLY A 236 0.78 -2.85 -16.08
CA GLY A 236 1.51 -1.64 -16.47
C GLY A 236 1.95 -0.74 -15.30
N LEU A 237 1.31 -0.85 -14.13
CA LEU A 237 1.41 0.12 -13.04
C LEU A 237 2.81 0.11 -12.43
N ARG A 238 3.38 -1.09 -12.26
CA ARG A 238 4.71 -1.30 -11.66
C ARG A 238 5.86 -0.63 -12.41
N TRP A 239 5.66 -0.20 -13.66
CA TRP A 239 6.66 0.56 -14.41
C TRP A 239 6.60 2.07 -14.12
N LEU A 240 5.53 2.53 -13.50
CA LEU A 240 5.26 3.94 -13.20
C LEU A 240 5.38 4.22 -11.71
N GLU A 241 5.45 3.18 -10.89
CA GLU A 241 5.67 3.26 -9.45
C GLU A 241 7.12 3.60 -9.10
N HIS A 242 7.28 4.29 -7.97
CA HIS A 242 8.58 4.54 -7.37
C HIS A 242 9.03 3.36 -6.49
N ASP A 243 10.33 3.33 -6.17
CA ASP A 243 10.94 2.36 -5.24
C ASP A 243 10.80 0.88 -5.66
N ILE A 244 10.57 0.61 -6.94
CA ILE A 244 10.47 -0.75 -7.48
C ILE A 244 11.83 -1.43 -7.38
N ARG A 245 12.01 -2.35 -6.43
CA ARG A 245 13.28 -3.07 -6.25
C ARG A 245 13.39 -4.28 -7.16
N ARG A 246 12.30 -5.02 -7.33
CA ARG A 246 12.31 -6.28 -8.09
C ARG A 246 10.95 -6.62 -8.67
N THR A 247 10.86 -6.67 -9.99
CA THR A 247 9.64 -7.07 -10.70
C THR A 247 9.91 -8.06 -11.84
N PRO A 248 9.05 -9.06 -12.09
CA PRO A 248 9.20 -9.93 -13.25
C PRO A 248 8.71 -9.27 -14.55
N ILE A 249 9.24 -9.75 -15.67
CA ILE A 249 8.65 -9.64 -17.01
C ILE A 249 8.46 -11.06 -17.54
N TYR A 250 7.23 -11.39 -17.92
CA TYR A 250 6.94 -12.63 -18.63
C TYR A 250 6.84 -12.32 -20.13
N VAL A 251 7.92 -12.58 -20.86
CA VAL A 251 8.02 -12.29 -22.29
C VAL A 251 7.12 -13.25 -23.04
N LYS A 252 6.16 -12.72 -23.80
CA LYS A 252 5.19 -13.51 -24.57
C LYS A 252 5.46 -13.40 -26.05
N GLN A 253 5.36 -14.52 -26.77
CA GLN A 253 5.36 -14.57 -28.22
C GLN A 253 4.19 -15.43 -28.69
N LYS A 254 3.30 -14.88 -29.54
CA LYS A 254 2.05 -15.53 -29.97
C LYS A 254 1.21 -16.06 -28.78
N GLY A 255 1.09 -15.26 -27.72
CA GLY A 255 0.31 -15.58 -26.51
C GLY A 255 0.97 -16.55 -25.52
N LYS A 256 2.09 -17.20 -25.86
CA LYS A 256 2.80 -18.12 -24.96
C LYS A 256 4.02 -17.45 -24.33
N THR A 257 4.26 -17.69 -23.04
CA THR A 257 5.48 -17.25 -22.35
C THR A 257 6.68 -18.00 -22.91
N VAL A 258 7.67 -17.25 -23.43
CA VAL A 258 8.90 -17.79 -24.02
C VAL A 258 10.14 -17.52 -23.19
N ALA A 259 10.09 -16.54 -22.28
CA ALA A 259 11.14 -16.26 -21.31
C ALA A 259 10.56 -15.56 -20.07
N SER A 260 11.27 -15.67 -18.95
CA SER A 260 11.05 -14.82 -17.78
C SER A 260 12.31 -14.03 -17.46
N LEU A 261 12.11 -12.73 -17.25
CA LEU A 261 13.17 -11.81 -16.83
C LEU A 261 12.82 -11.28 -15.44
N VAL A 262 13.85 -10.94 -14.67
CA VAL A 262 13.70 -10.10 -13.48
C VAL A 262 14.30 -8.73 -13.79
N VAL A 263 13.54 -7.67 -13.55
CA VAL A 263 13.99 -6.28 -13.64
C VAL A 263 14.21 -5.74 -12.23
N ARG A 264 15.28 -4.98 -12.07
CA ARG A 264 15.60 -4.27 -10.83
C ARG A 264 15.65 -2.77 -11.07
N ASP A 265 15.13 -2.01 -10.12
CA ASP A 265 15.23 -0.56 -10.03
C ASP A 265 14.92 0.17 -11.37
N PRO A 266 13.78 -0.12 -12.04
CA PRO A 266 13.40 0.59 -13.26
C PRO A 266 13.19 2.08 -12.96
N LYS A 267 13.57 2.93 -13.93
CA LYS A 267 13.44 4.38 -13.84
C LYS A 267 12.44 4.87 -14.87
N THR A 268 11.62 5.82 -14.47
CA THR A 268 10.60 6.38 -15.35
C THR A 268 10.68 7.90 -15.36
N LYS A 269 10.57 8.47 -16.56
CA LYS A 269 10.55 9.92 -16.78
C LYS A 269 9.35 10.28 -17.63
N TRP A 270 8.66 11.35 -17.24
CA TRP A 270 7.54 11.91 -17.98
C TRP A 270 7.96 13.19 -18.68
N SER A 271 7.40 13.43 -19.86
CA SER A 271 7.47 14.72 -20.54
C SER A 271 6.13 15.02 -21.19
N VAL A 272 5.76 16.30 -21.18
CA VAL A 272 4.50 16.77 -21.77
C VAL A 272 4.80 17.74 -22.91
N LYS A 273 4.13 17.53 -24.05
CA LYS A 273 4.09 18.44 -25.20
C LYS A 273 2.63 18.80 -25.51
N VAL A 274 2.44 19.81 -26.33
CA VAL A 274 1.11 20.13 -26.91
C VAL A 274 1.09 19.61 -28.33
N LYS A 275 0.03 18.89 -28.70
CA LYS A 275 -0.23 18.42 -30.06
C LYS A 275 -1.69 18.69 -30.40
N ASP A 276 -1.92 19.41 -31.49
CA ASP A 276 -3.27 19.77 -31.95
C ASP A 276 -4.13 20.47 -30.88
N GLY A 277 -3.47 21.29 -30.04
CA GLY A 277 -4.12 22.00 -28.93
C GLY A 277 -4.33 21.18 -27.66
N GLU A 278 -4.04 19.88 -27.67
CA GLU A 278 -4.22 18.96 -26.54
C GLU A 278 -2.88 18.52 -25.90
N PRO A 279 -2.86 18.20 -24.60
CA PRO A 279 -1.69 17.61 -23.94
C PRO A 279 -1.34 16.22 -24.50
N ALA A 280 -0.06 16.05 -24.85
CA ALA A 280 0.53 14.80 -25.30
C ALA A 280 1.68 14.39 -24.36
N PHE A 281 1.51 13.25 -23.69
CA PHE A 281 2.40 12.70 -22.69
C PHE A 281 3.34 11.68 -23.32
N THR A 282 4.62 11.78 -23.02
CA THR A 282 5.59 10.73 -23.31
C THR A 282 6.14 10.17 -22.00
N VAL A 283 5.97 8.86 -21.81
CA VAL A 283 6.61 8.11 -20.73
C VAL A 283 7.82 7.35 -21.27
N GLN A 284 8.97 7.62 -20.68
CA GLN A 284 10.22 6.92 -20.95
C GLN A 284 10.54 5.99 -19.78
N VAL A 285 10.53 4.69 -20.03
CA VAL A 285 10.92 3.66 -19.05
C VAL A 285 12.30 3.14 -19.39
N GLN A 286 13.21 3.19 -18.43
CA GLN A 286 14.56 2.63 -18.51
C GLN A 286 14.68 1.49 -17.50
N ALA A 287 15.06 0.31 -17.96
CA ALA A 287 15.09 -0.88 -17.13
C ALA A 287 16.32 -1.74 -17.40
N GLN A 288 16.85 -2.36 -16.34
CA GLN A 288 17.89 -3.37 -16.43
C GLN A 288 17.35 -4.72 -15.94
N GLY A 289 17.48 -5.74 -16.79
CA GLY A 289 16.94 -7.07 -16.55
C GLY A 289 17.99 -8.17 -16.53
N ALA A 290 17.68 -9.27 -15.85
CA ALA A 290 18.41 -10.52 -15.95
C ALA A 290 17.46 -11.66 -16.33
N ILE A 291 17.96 -12.60 -17.15
CA ILE A 291 17.19 -13.78 -17.56
C ILE A 291 17.11 -14.75 -16.37
N ILE A 292 15.91 -15.21 -16.08
CA ILE A 292 15.63 -16.27 -15.10
C ILE A 292 15.31 -17.59 -15.80
N GLU A 293 14.49 -17.54 -16.85
CA GLU A 293 14.11 -18.73 -17.62
C GLU A 293 14.05 -18.38 -19.10
N LEU A 294 14.53 -19.30 -19.95
CA LEU A 294 14.43 -19.20 -21.40
C LEU A 294 13.90 -20.52 -21.96
N ARG A 295 12.71 -20.49 -22.56
CA ARG A 295 12.04 -21.69 -23.11
C ARG A 295 12.30 -21.91 -24.60
N LYS A 296 12.84 -20.91 -25.27
CA LYS A 296 13.19 -20.95 -26.70
C LYS A 296 14.55 -20.27 -26.90
N PRO A 297 15.41 -20.78 -27.81
CA PRO A 297 16.68 -20.14 -28.11
C PRO A 297 16.43 -18.83 -28.84
N LEU A 298 16.38 -17.73 -28.09
CA LEU A 298 16.26 -16.36 -28.61
C LEU A 298 17.59 -15.64 -28.43
N SER A 299 18.02 -14.91 -29.46
CA SER A 299 19.16 -14.00 -29.29
C SER A 299 18.84 -12.91 -28.27
N ARG A 300 19.87 -12.33 -27.65
CA ARG A 300 19.71 -11.21 -26.69
C ARG A 300 18.93 -10.05 -27.31
N LYS A 301 19.22 -9.71 -28.58
CA LYS A 301 18.54 -8.64 -29.32
C LYS A 301 17.05 -8.93 -29.52
N GLN A 302 16.69 -10.16 -29.89
CA GLN A 302 15.29 -10.57 -30.02
C GLN A 302 14.57 -10.53 -28.68
N LEU A 303 15.21 -11.05 -27.62
CA LEU A 303 14.64 -11.08 -26.27
C LEU A 303 14.42 -9.67 -25.71
N THR A 304 15.39 -8.77 -25.86
CA THR A 304 15.26 -7.36 -25.48
C THR A 304 14.07 -6.72 -26.19
N LYS A 305 13.99 -6.85 -27.52
CA LYS A 305 12.89 -6.26 -28.30
C LYS A 305 11.51 -6.79 -27.87
N LEU A 306 11.40 -8.09 -27.60
CA LEU A 306 10.16 -8.69 -27.11
C LEU A 306 9.80 -8.23 -25.69
N ALA A 307 10.81 -8.07 -24.81
CA ALA A 307 10.61 -7.56 -23.46
C ALA A 307 10.14 -6.09 -23.47
N GLU A 308 10.78 -5.23 -24.26
CA GLU A 308 10.37 -3.83 -24.46
C GLU A 308 8.94 -3.73 -24.99
N GLN A 309 8.60 -4.56 -25.98
CA GLN A 309 7.24 -4.66 -26.51
C GLN A 309 6.23 -5.11 -25.44
N THR A 310 6.61 -6.05 -24.58
CA THR A 310 5.75 -6.54 -23.48
C THR A 310 5.45 -5.39 -22.51
N VAL A 311 6.47 -4.70 -22.01
CA VAL A 311 6.31 -3.54 -21.10
C VAL A 311 5.46 -2.44 -21.74
N LYS A 312 5.73 -2.12 -23.00
CA LYS A 312 4.97 -1.12 -23.76
C LYS A 312 3.49 -1.48 -23.86
N GLN A 313 3.17 -2.75 -24.07
CA GLN A 313 1.79 -3.24 -24.12
C GLN A 313 1.12 -3.22 -22.74
N GLU A 314 1.83 -3.56 -21.68
CA GLU A 314 1.30 -3.50 -20.31
C GLU A 314 0.90 -2.06 -19.93
N ILE A 315 1.75 -1.06 -20.20
CA ILE A 315 1.45 0.36 -19.94
C ILE A 315 0.29 0.85 -20.81
N ARG A 316 0.27 0.50 -22.10
CA ARG A 316 -0.84 0.87 -23.00
C ARG A 316 -2.17 0.25 -22.57
N ARG A 317 -2.18 -1.02 -22.16
CA ARG A 317 -3.40 -1.67 -21.65
C ARG A 317 -3.91 -0.96 -20.40
N LEU A 318 -3.01 -0.55 -19.52
CA LEU A 318 -3.37 0.21 -18.33
C LEU A 318 -4.00 1.57 -18.67
N TYR A 319 -3.43 2.28 -19.65
CA TYR A 319 -3.99 3.53 -20.14
C TYR A 319 -5.40 3.35 -20.73
N GLU A 320 -5.59 2.33 -21.57
CA GLU A 320 -6.89 2.02 -22.15
C GLU A 320 -7.92 1.58 -21.09
N LEU A 321 -7.47 0.90 -20.03
CA LEU A 321 -8.32 0.59 -18.88
C LEU A 321 -8.79 1.86 -18.17
N GLY A 322 -7.88 2.79 -17.90
CA GLY A 322 -8.20 4.09 -17.30
C GLY A 322 -9.20 4.87 -18.13
N LYS A 323 -9.00 4.94 -19.46
CA LYS A 323 -9.98 5.53 -20.39
C LYS A 323 -11.36 4.89 -20.30
N LYS A 324 -11.42 3.56 -20.39
CA LYS A 324 -12.70 2.82 -20.35
C LYS A 324 -13.45 3.05 -19.03
N GLN A 325 -12.72 3.18 -17.93
CA GLN A 325 -13.29 3.39 -16.60
C GLN A 325 -13.45 4.87 -16.22
N GLN A 326 -12.95 5.80 -17.05
CA GLN A 326 -12.87 7.23 -16.75
C GLN A 326 -12.09 7.52 -15.46
N ILE A 327 -10.99 6.80 -15.27
CA ILE A 327 -10.08 6.92 -14.12
C ILE A 327 -8.70 7.30 -14.65
N ASP A 328 -8.10 8.34 -14.09
CA ASP A 328 -6.72 8.72 -14.38
C ASP A 328 -5.72 7.81 -13.67
N ILE A 329 -5.71 6.53 -14.07
CA ILE A 329 -4.90 5.49 -13.43
C ILE A 329 -3.41 5.85 -13.45
N LEU A 330 -2.93 6.55 -14.48
CA LEU A 330 -1.53 6.91 -14.64
C LEU A 330 -1.16 8.22 -13.93
N ASN A 331 -2.13 8.93 -13.33
CA ASN A 331 -1.98 10.28 -12.77
C ASN A 331 -1.43 11.30 -13.80
N LEU A 332 -1.94 11.26 -15.04
CA LEU A 332 -1.55 12.23 -16.08
C LEU A 332 -1.95 13.67 -15.74
N SER A 333 -3.04 13.84 -15.00
CA SER A 333 -3.51 15.14 -14.49
C SER A 333 -2.47 15.75 -13.57
N GLU A 334 -1.92 14.96 -12.65
CA GLU A 334 -0.85 15.37 -11.73
C GLU A 334 0.45 15.68 -12.49
N GLN A 335 0.80 14.85 -13.48
CA GLN A 335 1.96 15.11 -14.34
C GLN A 335 1.82 16.43 -15.12
N LEU A 336 0.62 16.71 -15.64
CA LEU A 336 0.34 17.97 -16.33
C LEU A 336 0.38 19.15 -15.37
N TYR A 337 -0.24 19.02 -14.19
CA TYR A 337 -0.27 20.06 -13.17
C TYR A 337 1.14 20.45 -12.71
N ARG A 338 2.02 19.47 -12.46
CA ARG A 338 3.40 19.74 -12.05
C ARG A 338 4.26 20.36 -13.15
N GLN A 339 4.11 19.92 -14.40
CA GLN A 339 4.98 20.36 -15.50
C GLN A 339 4.47 21.63 -16.19
N ARG A 340 3.15 21.77 -16.33
CA ARG A 340 2.43 22.78 -17.12
C ARG A 340 1.08 23.15 -16.47
N PRO A 341 1.10 23.84 -15.30
CA PRO A 341 -0.12 24.18 -14.56
C PRO A 341 -1.08 25.08 -15.36
N ASP A 342 -0.56 25.90 -16.27
CA ASP A 342 -1.31 26.71 -17.22
C ASP A 342 -2.21 25.86 -18.13
N LEU A 343 -1.65 24.78 -18.69
CA LEU A 343 -2.38 23.84 -19.52
C LEU A 343 -3.35 23.00 -18.69
N TRP A 344 -2.92 22.53 -17.52
CA TRP A 344 -3.83 21.79 -16.62
C TRP A 344 -5.08 22.60 -16.30
N LYS A 345 -4.94 23.89 -15.94
CA LYS A 345 -6.08 24.75 -15.61
C LYS A 345 -7.07 24.89 -16.78
N LYS A 346 -6.57 24.88 -18.02
CA LYS A 346 -7.39 25.00 -19.23
C LYS A 346 -8.15 23.71 -19.57
N HIS A 347 -7.55 22.54 -19.34
CA HIS A 347 -8.09 21.25 -19.79
C HIS A 347 -8.76 20.42 -18.68
N GLN A 348 -8.54 20.75 -17.39
CA GLN A 348 -9.10 19.99 -16.28
C GLN A 348 -10.62 20.12 -16.19
N ILE A 349 -11.26 19.04 -15.74
CA ILE A 349 -12.65 18.97 -15.33
C ILE A 349 -12.65 18.36 -13.92
N ASN A 350 -13.06 19.15 -12.92
CA ASN A 350 -13.03 18.75 -11.51
C ASN A 350 -11.65 18.25 -11.03
N GLY A 351 -10.57 18.82 -11.56
CA GLY A 351 -9.19 18.50 -11.20
C GLY A 351 -8.51 17.47 -12.10
N LEU A 352 -9.27 16.67 -12.86
CA LEU A 352 -8.72 15.64 -13.75
C LEU A 352 -8.81 16.05 -15.23
N ILE A 353 -7.86 15.60 -16.04
CA ILE A 353 -7.92 15.80 -17.50
C ILE A 353 -8.67 14.63 -18.18
N PRO A 354 -9.48 14.90 -19.21
CA PRO A 354 -10.05 13.85 -20.04
C PRO A 354 -8.98 12.99 -20.71
N LEU A 355 -9.22 11.68 -20.79
CA LEU A 355 -8.30 10.73 -21.40
C LEU A 355 -8.71 10.43 -22.85
N HIS A 356 -7.96 10.95 -23.82
CA HIS A 356 -8.25 10.78 -25.26
C HIS A 356 -7.36 9.73 -25.95
N ASN A 357 -7.69 9.41 -27.21
CA ASN A 357 -6.80 8.64 -28.07
C ASN A 357 -5.54 9.46 -28.41
N ASN A 358 -4.40 8.79 -28.63
CA ASN A 358 -3.12 9.41 -29.03
C ASN A 358 -2.50 10.44 -28.07
N THR A 359 -2.95 10.49 -26.82
CA THR A 359 -2.34 11.35 -25.78
C THR A 359 -1.14 10.70 -25.09
N LEU A 360 -0.98 9.37 -25.16
CA LEU A 360 0.11 8.66 -24.49
C LEU A 360 1.08 8.00 -25.50
N PHE A 361 2.33 8.44 -25.45
CA PHE A 361 3.47 7.84 -26.14
C PHE A 361 4.32 7.09 -25.14
N VAL A 362 4.61 5.81 -25.42
CA VAL A 362 5.35 4.92 -24.53
C VAL A 362 6.64 4.50 -25.20
N ASN A 363 7.76 4.83 -24.57
CA ASN A 363 9.10 4.44 -24.95
C ASN A 363 9.71 3.60 -23.85
N VAL A 364 10.31 2.46 -24.22
CA VAL A 364 10.92 1.52 -23.29
C VAL A 364 12.32 1.23 -23.81
N GLU A 365 13.29 1.37 -22.93
CA GLU A 365 14.68 1.00 -23.16
C GLU A 365 15.04 -0.06 -22.12
N LEU A 366 15.34 -1.28 -22.59
CA LEU A 366 15.66 -2.39 -21.70
C LEU A 366 17.03 -3.00 -22.01
N VAL A 367 17.88 -3.06 -20.99
CA VAL A 367 19.19 -3.72 -21.09
C VAL A 367 19.15 -5.05 -20.32
N ILE A 368 19.36 -6.17 -21.02
CA ILE A 368 19.50 -7.49 -20.38
C ILE A 368 20.97 -7.67 -19.99
N SER A 369 21.32 -7.54 -18.72
CA SER A 369 22.72 -7.51 -18.27
C SER A 369 23.30 -8.85 -17.80
N ALA A 370 22.46 -9.84 -17.50
CA ALA A 370 22.90 -11.14 -16.99
C ALA A 370 21.95 -12.28 -17.38
N SER A 371 22.46 -13.51 -17.38
CA SER A 371 21.71 -14.76 -17.60
C SER A 371 21.81 -15.73 -16.41
N GLY A 372 22.02 -15.20 -15.20
CA GLY A 372 22.20 -16.01 -14.00
C GLY A 372 23.59 -16.66 -13.93
N LYS A 373 23.65 -17.92 -13.45
CA LYS A 373 24.89 -18.70 -13.33
C LYS A 373 25.39 -19.25 -14.67
N GLU A 374 24.53 -19.29 -15.68
CA GLU A 374 24.92 -19.70 -17.03
C GLU A 374 25.32 -18.47 -17.84
N LYS A 375 26.42 -18.58 -18.60
CA LYS A 375 26.64 -17.66 -19.71
C LYS A 375 25.57 -17.98 -20.75
N LEU A 376 24.90 -16.96 -21.30
CA LEU A 376 24.30 -17.07 -22.63
C LEU A 376 25.44 -17.51 -23.56
N ASN A 377 25.55 -18.81 -23.83
CA ASN A 377 26.68 -19.35 -24.57
C ASN A 377 26.64 -18.77 -25.98
N TYR A 378 27.56 -17.84 -26.16
CA TYR A 378 28.14 -17.29 -27.37
C TYR A 378 28.25 -18.39 -28.45
N ARG A 379 27.49 -18.24 -29.54
CA ARG A 379 27.92 -18.73 -30.85
C ARG A 379 27.95 -17.52 -31.78
N ALA A 380 29.07 -17.40 -32.47
CA ALA A 380 29.57 -16.23 -33.16
C ALA A 380 28.62 -15.68 -34.24
N GLY A 381 28.61 -14.35 -34.38
CA GLY A 381 28.01 -13.62 -35.50
C GLY A 381 26.56 -13.17 -35.26
N ASP A 382 26.39 -11.94 -34.78
CA ASP A 382 25.29 -11.00 -35.11
C ASP A 382 25.48 -9.64 -34.43
#